data_AF-A0A2X3CXB8-F1
#
_entry.id   AF-A0A2X3CXB8-F1
#
_cell.length_a   1.000
_cell.length_b   1.000
_cell.length_c   1.000
_cell.angle_alpha   90.00
_cell.angle_beta   90.00
_cell.angle_gamma   90.00
#
_symmetry.space_group_name_H-M   'P 1'
#
loop_
_entity.id
_entity.type
_entity.pdbx_description
1 polymer ?
#
loop_
_entity_poly.entity_id
_entity_poly.type
_entity_poly.pdbx_seq_one_letter_code
_entity_poly.pdbx_strand_id
1 'polypeptide(L)'
;MPLADIAPGEHVHAHNTRTNLSDLDAYRYQPDLVAQPPQPADREVQIYRRANGDVGVRNELWILPTVGCVNAMARQMQNRFLKETYGAEDIDGVHLFSHTYGCSQLGDDHINTRTMLQNMVRHPNAGAVLVVGLGCENNQVEAFRETLGEFDPQRVHFMVCQHQDDEVEAGVEHLHQLYEVMRQDKRQPGKLSELKFGLECGGIGRPVGHYR
;
A
#
# COMPACT_ATOMS: atom_id res chain seq x y z
N MET A 1 6.25 -30.41 -24.27
CA MET A 1 6.64 -31.60 -25.06
C MET A 1 5.69 -31.75 -26.24
N PRO A 2 6.19 -31.99 -27.46
CA PRO A 2 5.34 -32.25 -28.62
C PRO A 2 4.52 -33.53 -28.43
N LEU A 3 3.31 -33.55 -28.97
CA LEU A 3 2.43 -34.73 -28.97
C LEU A 3 2.64 -35.61 -30.22
N ALA A 4 3.23 -35.04 -31.27
CA ALA A 4 3.61 -35.69 -32.53
C ALA A 4 4.79 -34.91 -33.15
N ASP A 5 5.38 -35.43 -34.22
CA ASP A 5 6.41 -34.70 -34.97
C ASP A 5 5.83 -33.38 -35.50
N ILE A 6 6.57 -32.28 -35.31
CA ILE A 6 6.22 -30.94 -35.79
C ILE A 6 7.30 -30.52 -36.79
N ALA A 7 6.92 -30.34 -38.06
CA ALA A 7 7.87 -30.01 -39.12
C ALA A 7 8.32 -28.53 -39.04
N PRO A 8 9.49 -28.19 -39.61
CA PRO A 8 9.93 -26.80 -39.72
C PRO A 8 8.87 -25.91 -40.41
N GLY A 9 8.44 -24.84 -39.72
CA GLY A 9 7.42 -23.90 -40.21
C GLY A 9 5.98 -24.20 -39.78
N GLU A 10 5.72 -25.31 -39.08
CA GLU A 10 4.39 -25.62 -38.56
C GLU A 10 4.05 -24.83 -37.28
N HIS A 11 2.76 -24.58 -37.08
CA HIS A 11 2.27 -23.82 -35.93
C HIS A 11 2.29 -24.67 -34.65
N VAL A 12 3.11 -24.27 -33.68
CA VAL A 12 3.15 -24.86 -32.34
C VAL A 12 2.05 -24.24 -31.46
N HIS A 13 1.11 -25.07 -30.98
CA HIS A 13 -0.06 -24.64 -30.20
C HIS A 13 -0.41 -25.66 -29.10
N ALA A 14 -1.32 -25.31 -28.21
CA ALA A 14 -1.78 -26.17 -27.12
C ALA A 14 -2.39 -27.51 -27.57
N HIS A 15 -2.72 -27.69 -28.85
CA HIS A 15 -3.29 -28.95 -29.37
C HIS A 15 -2.21 -29.95 -29.82
N ASN A 16 -0.99 -29.50 -30.11
CA ASN A 16 0.13 -30.34 -30.55
C ASN A 16 1.31 -30.32 -29.56
N THR A 17 1.12 -29.65 -28.43
CA THR A 17 2.06 -29.63 -27.31
C THR A 17 1.35 -29.89 -25.99
N ARG A 18 2.05 -30.54 -25.06
CA ARG A 18 1.65 -30.67 -23.65
C ARG A 18 2.68 -30.02 -22.74
N THR A 19 2.24 -29.63 -21.55
CA THR A 19 3.15 -29.17 -20.50
C THR A 19 4.06 -30.32 -20.05
N ASN A 20 5.22 -29.99 -19.48
CA ASN A 20 6.06 -30.95 -18.74
C ASN A 20 5.85 -30.81 -17.23
N LEU A 21 4.72 -30.25 -16.82
CA LEU A 21 4.35 -30.14 -15.41
C LEU A 21 3.97 -31.55 -14.92
N SER A 22 4.72 -32.04 -13.95
CA SER A 22 4.40 -33.22 -13.14
C SER A 22 4.08 -32.76 -11.72
N ASP A 23 3.40 -33.59 -10.93
CA ASP A 23 3.17 -33.34 -9.50
C ASP A 23 4.54 -33.19 -8.80
N LEU A 24 4.88 -31.95 -8.42
CA LEU A 24 6.15 -31.60 -7.78
C LEU A 24 5.96 -31.68 -6.26
N ASP A 25 5.97 -32.89 -5.71
CA ASP A 25 5.93 -33.09 -4.24
C ASP A 25 7.28 -32.78 -3.57
N ALA A 26 8.36 -32.68 -4.35
CA ALA A 26 9.71 -32.44 -3.85
C ALA A 26 10.47 -31.40 -4.68
N TYR A 27 10.11 -30.12 -4.55
CA TYR A 27 10.94 -29.02 -5.02
C TYR A 27 11.93 -28.60 -3.93
N ARG A 28 13.24 -28.61 -4.24
CA ARG A 28 14.27 -28.05 -3.37
C ARG A 28 14.98 -26.93 -4.11
N TYR A 29 14.83 -25.71 -3.61
CA TYR A 29 15.56 -24.55 -4.15
C TYR A 29 17.06 -24.76 -3.99
N GLN A 30 17.77 -24.85 -5.12
CA GLN A 30 19.23 -24.89 -5.20
C GLN A 30 19.66 -23.78 -6.16
N PRO A 31 19.91 -22.56 -5.66
CA PRO A 31 20.32 -21.47 -6.52
C PRO A 31 21.71 -21.73 -7.08
N ASP A 32 21.86 -21.56 -8.38
CA ASP A 32 23.18 -21.39 -8.99
C ASP A 32 23.55 -19.91 -8.86
N LEU A 33 24.37 -19.60 -7.85
CA LEU A 33 24.78 -18.25 -7.54
C LEU A 33 25.85 -17.80 -8.54
N VAL A 34 25.44 -17.06 -9.55
CA VAL A 34 26.36 -16.44 -10.51
C VAL A 34 26.99 -15.19 -9.89
N ALA A 35 28.29 -14.99 -10.11
CA ALA A 35 29.01 -13.79 -9.69
C ALA A 35 28.34 -12.54 -10.29
N GLN A 36 27.99 -11.58 -9.43
CA GLN A 36 27.36 -10.35 -9.89
C GLN A 36 28.43 -9.41 -10.49
N PRO A 37 28.11 -8.72 -11.59
CA PRO A 37 28.98 -7.67 -12.11
C PRO A 37 29.14 -6.55 -11.06
N PRO A 38 30.23 -5.77 -11.11
CA PRO A 38 30.43 -4.65 -10.21
C PRO A 38 29.25 -3.68 -10.29
N GLN A 39 28.72 -3.31 -9.13
CA GLN A 39 27.56 -2.43 -9.03
C GLN A 39 27.95 -1.00 -9.41
N PRO A 40 27.15 -0.30 -10.24
CA PRO A 40 27.40 1.11 -10.55
C PRO A 40 27.32 1.97 -9.29
N ALA A 41 27.97 3.14 -9.34
CA ALA A 41 27.96 4.09 -8.23
C ALA A 41 26.53 4.48 -7.84
N ASP A 42 26.31 4.59 -6.53
CA ASP A 42 25.01 4.86 -5.95
C ASP A 42 24.50 6.26 -6.33
N ARG A 43 23.26 6.33 -6.81
CA ARG A 43 22.69 7.54 -7.39
C ARG A 43 22.08 8.42 -6.32
N GLU A 44 22.20 9.73 -6.50
CA GLU A 44 21.57 10.70 -5.62
C GLU A 44 20.09 10.84 -5.93
N VAL A 45 19.28 10.91 -4.88
CA VAL A 45 17.82 11.06 -4.94
C VAL A 45 17.34 12.01 -3.84
N GLN A 46 16.12 12.52 -3.97
CA GLN A 46 15.48 13.40 -3.00
C GLN A 46 14.36 12.65 -2.28
N ILE A 47 14.51 12.47 -0.97
CA ILE A 47 13.69 11.57 -0.14
C ILE A 47 13.16 12.25 1.12
N TYR A 48 12.10 11.71 1.72
CA TYR A 48 11.62 12.11 3.04
C TYR A 48 12.17 11.15 4.09
N ARG A 49 12.90 11.66 5.08
CA ARG A 49 13.38 10.87 6.23
C ARG A 49 12.32 10.88 7.32
N ARG A 50 11.94 9.70 7.82
CA ARG A 50 10.95 9.54 8.89
C ARG A 50 11.63 9.34 10.24
N ALA A 51 10.94 9.70 11.33
CA ALA A 51 11.48 9.59 12.69
C ALA A 51 11.82 8.15 13.10
N ASN A 52 11.13 7.16 12.53
CA ASN A 52 11.39 5.75 12.74
C ASN A 52 12.58 5.20 11.92
N GLY A 53 13.27 6.04 11.15
CA GLY A 53 14.41 5.67 10.31
C GLY A 53 14.06 5.19 8.90
N ASP A 54 12.78 4.99 8.58
CA ASP A 54 12.37 4.66 7.23
C ASP A 54 12.45 5.88 6.28
N VAL A 55 12.43 5.57 4.98
CA VAL A 55 12.56 6.54 3.90
C VAL A 55 11.35 6.49 2.98
N GLY A 56 10.70 7.64 2.79
CA GLY A 56 9.61 7.84 1.86
C GLY A 56 10.05 8.58 0.60
N VAL A 57 9.37 8.32 -0.52
CA VAL A 57 9.53 9.07 -1.78
C VAL A 57 8.41 10.07 -2.03
N ARG A 58 7.38 10.02 -1.17
CA ARG A 58 6.22 10.92 -1.16
C ARG A 58 5.85 11.28 0.28
N ASN A 59 5.10 12.35 0.42
CA ASN A 59 4.54 12.84 1.67
C ASN A 59 3.03 13.03 1.47
N GLU A 60 2.29 11.95 1.65
CA GLU A 60 0.84 11.88 1.38
C GLU A 60 0.04 11.83 2.69
N LEU A 61 -1.16 12.40 2.69
CA LEU A 61 -2.13 12.29 3.79
C LEU A 61 -3.09 11.15 3.49
N TRP A 62 -3.13 10.13 4.35
CA TRP A 62 -3.91 8.91 4.10
C TRP A 62 -5.12 8.83 5.01
N ILE A 63 -6.28 8.51 4.44
CA ILE A 63 -7.51 8.23 5.16
C ILE A 63 -7.80 6.74 5.02
N LEU A 64 -7.79 6.04 6.16
CA LEU A 64 -7.90 4.59 6.25
C LEU A 64 -9.17 4.20 7.02
N PRO A 65 -10.27 3.89 6.32
CA PRO A 65 -11.42 3.20 6.91
C PRO A 65 -11.00 1.87 7.55
N THR A 66 -11.53 1.54 8.73
CA THR A 66 -11.40 0.18 9.31
C THR A 66 -12.50 -0.76 8.81
N VAL A 67 -13.57 -0.20 8.24
CA VAL A 67 -14.76 -0.91 7.77
C VAL A 67 -15.35 -0.23 6.54
N GLY A 68 -15.92 -0.99 5.61
CA GLY A 68 -16.47 -0.44 4.37
C GLY A 68 -17.64 0.55 4.57
N CYS A 69 -18.37 0.46 5.70
CA CYS A 69 -19.52 1.32 5.99
C CYS A 69 -19.15 2.80 6.11
N VAL A 70 -17.92 3.13 6.52
CA VAL A 70 -17.49 4.55 6.69
C VAL A 70 -16.87 5.14 5.42
N ASN A 71 -16.76 4.36 4.33
CA ASN A 71 -16.14 4.82 3.08
C ASN A 71 -16.77 6.09 2.50
N ALA A 72 -18.11 6.17 2.49
CA ALA A 72 -18.82 7.32 1.95
C ALA A 72 -18.57 8.59 2.78
N MET A 73 -18.57 8.44 4.10
CA MET A 73 -18.30 9.51 5.05
C MET A 73 -16.85 9.98 4.97
N ALA A 74 -15.89 9.06 4.93
CA ALA A 74 -14.47 9.36 4.74
C ALA A 74 -14.21 10.11 3.42
N ARG A 75 -14.95 9.78 2.35
CA ARG A 75 -14.90 10.50 1.07
C ARG A 75 -15.45 11.92 1.20
N GLN A 76 -16.51 12.12 1.99
CA GLN A 76 -17.03 13.44 2.28
C GLN A 76 -16.01 14.29 3.06
N MET A 77 -15.37 13.73 4.08
CA MET A 77 -14.26 14.38 4.81
C MET A 77 -13.13 14.79 3.86
N GLN A 78 -12.66 13.87 3.01
CA GLN A 78 -11.61 14.12 2.02
C GLN A 78 -11.97 15.29 1.09
N ASN A 79 -13.17 15.26 0.50
CA ASN A 79 -13.61 16.27 -0.44
C ASN A 79 -13.73 17.65 0.21
N ARG A 80 -14.25 17.70 1.44
CA ARG A 80 -14.38 18.93 2.21
C ARG A 80 -13.02 19.51 2.57
N PHE A 81 -12.12 18.67 3.12
CA PHE A 81 -10.75 19.06 3.43
C PHE A 81 -10.01 19.61 2.21
N LEU A 82 -10.06 18.91 1.07
CA LEU A 82 -9.42 19.37 -0.17
C LEU A 82 -9.99 20.70 -0.66
N LYS A 83 -11.30 20.93 -0.49
CA LYS A 83 -11.92 22.22 -0.84
C LYS A 83 -11.43 23.35 0.06
N GLU A 84 -11.31 23.10 1.36
CA GLU A 84 -10.87 24.09 2.35
C GLU A 84 -9.37 24.42 2.25
N THR A 85 -8.56 23.45 1.82
CA THR A 85 -7.11 23.58 1.66
C THR A 85 -6.67 23.92 0.23
N TYR A 86 -7.61 24.24 -0.66
CA TYR A 86 -7.35 24.49 -2.09
C TYR A 86 -6.54 23.37 -2.77
N GLY A 87 -6.80 22.12 -2.38
CA GLY A 87 -6.17 20.93 -2.95
C GLY A 87 -4.92 20.45 -2.21
N ALA A 88 -4.49 21.13 -1.14
CA ALA A 88 -3.28 20.77 -0.38
C ALA A 88 -2.04 20.61 -1.28
N GLU A 89 -1.77 21.62 -2.13
CA GLU A 89 -0.75 21.55 -3.20
C GLU A 89 0.71 21.45 -2.70
N ASP A 90 0.97 21.68 -1.41
CA ASP A 90 2.30 21.61 -0.79
C ASP A 90 2.67 20.22 -0.26
N ILE A 91 1.77 19.23 -0.39
CA ILE A 91 2.02 17.81 -0.12
C ILE A 91 1.84 16.97 -1.40
N ASP A 92 2.29 15.70 -1.38
CA ASP A 92 2.28 14.87 -2.59
C ASP A 92 0.87 14.29 -2.90
N GLY A 93 -0.09 14.38 -1.97
CA GLY A 93 -1.48 14.01 -2.22
C GLY A 93 -2.29 13.65 -0.97
N VAL A 94 -3.62 13.61 -1.12
CA VAL A 94 -4.57 13.15 -0.09
C VAL A 94 -5.33 11.95 -0.63
N HIS A 95 -5.21 10.79 0.02
CA HIS A 95 -5.74 9.53 -0.50
C HIS A 95 -6.67 8.83 0.49
N LEU A 96 -7.85 8.46 -0.01
CA LEU A 96 -8.78 7.56 0.67
C LEU A 96 -8.57 6.13 0.16
N PHE A 97 -8.18 5.22 1.05
CA PHE A 97 -8.02 3.81 0.72
C PHE A 97 -9.25 3.01 1.14
N SER A 98 -10.34 3.17 0.37
CA SER A 98 -11.59 2.45 0.62
C SER A 98 -11.47 0.96 0.34
N HIS A 99 -12.09 0.14 1.18
CA HIS A 99 -12.21 -1.31 0.99
C HIS A 99 -13.64 -1.79 1.27
N THR A 100 -13.97 -3.00 0.80
CA THR A 100 -15.31 -3.60 0.98
C THR A 100 -15.41 -4.51 2.20
N TYR A 101 -14.31 -4.74 2.93
CA TYR A 101 -14.32 -5.56 4.14
C TYR A 101 -15.27 -4.99 5.20
N GLY A 102 -16.10 -5.87 5.75
CA GLY A 102 -17.13 -5.57 6.74
C GLY A 102 -16.95 -6.39 8.02
N CYS A 103 -17.90 -6.27 8.94
CA CYS A 103 -17.86 -6.94 10.24
C CYS A 103 -18.00 -8.47 10.20
N SER A 104 -18.16 -9.08 9.02
CA SER A 104 -18.29 -10.54 8.87
C SER A 104 -16.95 -11.27 8.69
N GLN A 105 -15.81 -10.58 8.84
CA GLN A 105 -14.50 -11.23 8.82
C GLN A 105 -14.26 -12.03 10.10
N LEU A 106 -13.71 -13.23 9.96
CA LEU A 106 -13.42 -14.18 11.04
C LEU A 106 -12.02 -14.77 10.87
N GLY A 107 -11.38 -15.14 11.99
CA GLY A 107 -10.08 -15.83 11.98
C GLY A 107 -9.01 -15.08 11.19
N ASP A 108 -8.36 -15.79 10.27
CA ASP A 108 -7.23 -15.27 9.50
C ASP A 108 -7.59 -14.07 8.63
N ASP A 109 -8.82 -13.99 8.12
CA ASP A 109 -9.25 -12.86 7.28
C ASP A 109 -9.25 -11.55 8.05
N HIS A 110 -9.71 -11.58 9.30
CA HIS A 110 -9.69 -10.41 10.19
C HIS A 110 -8.27 -9.99 10.53
N ILE A 111 -7.39 -10.96 10.84
CA ILE A 111 -5.98 -10.71 11.14
C ILE A 111 -5.25 -10.10 9.93
N ASN A 112 -5.50 -10.64 8.73
CA ASN A 112 -4.88 -10.17 7.49
C ASN A 112 -5.30 -8.74 7.15
N THR A 113 -6.61 -8.41 7.20
CA THR A 113 -7.08 -7.03 6.96
C THR A 113 -6.49 -6.06 7.97
N ARG A 114 -6.48 -6.40 9.26
CA ARG A 114 -5.88 -5.55 10.29
C ARG A 114 -4.39 -5.34 10.04
N THR A 115 -3.65 -6.40 9.74
CA THR A 115 -2.21 -6.33 9.48
C THR A 115 -1.91 -5.47 8.25
N MET A 116 -2.71 -5.61 7.18
CA MET A 116 -2.60 -4.77 6.00
C MET A 116 -2.82 -3.28 6.35
N LEU A 117 -3.91 -2.95 7.05
CA LEU A 117 -4.19 -1.57 7.47
C LEU A 117 -3.09 -1.00 8.37
N GLN A 118 -2.54 -1.79 9.31
CA GLN A 118 -1.41 -1.38 10.15
C GLN A 118 -0.14 -1.12 9.34
N ASN A 119 0.13 -1.96 8.34
CA ASN A 119 1.25 -1.75 7.42
C ASN A 119 1.05 -0.47 6.59
N MET A 120 -0.19 -0.13 6.23
CA MET A 120 -0.50 1.14 5.57
C MET A 120 -0.27 2.33 6.51
N VAL A 121 -0.69 2.25 7.77
CA VAL A 121 -0.45 3.32 8.76
C VAL A 121 1.05 3.61 8.91
N ARG A 122 1.90 2.57 8.87
CA ARG A 122 3.36 2.68 9.01
C ARG A 122 4.11 2.94 7.71
N HIS A 123 3.41 3.06 6.59
CA HIS A 123 4.06 3.16 5.29
C HIS A 123 4.83 4.48 5.17
N PRO A 124 6.10 4.50 4.74
CA PRO A 124 6.91 5.72 4.80
C PRO A 124 6.47 6.84 3.83
N ASN A 125 5.65 6.52 2.83
CA ASN A 125 5.01 7.55 1.99
C ASN A 125 3.83 8.26 2.68
N ALA A 126 3.26 7.67 3.73
CA ALA A 126 2.26 8.33 4.54
C ALA A 126 2.97 9.34 5.45
N GLY A 127 2.83 10.63 5.12
CA GLY A 127 3.32 11.71 5.98
C GLY A 127 2.48 11.87 7.22
N ALA A 128 1.18 11.62 7.08
CA ALA A 128 0.24 11.50 8.17
C ALA A 128 -0.95 10.61 7.77
N VAL A 129 -1.64 10.06 8.78
CA VAL A 129 -2.71 9.07 8.60
C VAL A 129 -3.86 9.36 9.55
N LEU A 130 -5.08 9.36 9.01
CA LEU A 130 -6.32 9.31 9.79
C LEU A 130 -6.95 7.92 9.64
N VAL A 131 -7.02 7.18 10.74
CA VAL A 131 -7.75 5.91 10.82
C VAL A 131 -9.17 6.18 11.28
N VAL A 132 -10.16 5.78 10.47
CA VAL A 132 -11.59 6.05 10.70
C VAL A 132 -12.33 4.74 10.93
N GLY A 133 -12.87 4.56 12.14
CA GLY A 133 -13.77 3.47 12.48
C GLY A 133 -15.20 3.93 12.72
N LEU A 134 -16.13 2.99 12.70
CA LEU A 134 -17.55 3.29 12.96
C LEU A 134 -17.83 3.26 14.47
N GLY A 135 -17.34 2.24 15.18
CA GLY A 135 -17.56 1.99 16.62
C GLY A 135 -18.17 0.62 16.93
N CYS A 136 -18.66 -0.10 15.92
CA CYS A 136 -19.33 -1.40 16.06
C CYS A 136 -18.68 -2.54 15.26
N GLU A 137 -17.51 -2.31 14.68
CA GLU A 137 -16.77 -3.27 13.87
C GLU A 137 -15.95 -4.27 14.70
N ASN A 138 -15.70 -5.46 14.15
CA ASN A 138 -14.80 -6.45 14.76
C ASN A 138 -13.35 -5.93 14.86
N ASN A 139 -12.96 -4.98 14.01
CA ASN A 139 -11.66 -4.31 14.07
C ASN A 139 -11.81 -2.99 14.82
N GLN A 140 -12.20 -3.07 16.11
CA GLN A 140 -12.38 -1.88 16.92
C GLN A 140 -11.10 -1.05 16.94
N VAL A 141 -11.24 0.25 16.77
CA VAL A 141 -10.13 1.21 16.69
C VAL A 141 -9.20 1.11 17.90
N GLU A 142 -9.72 0.77 19.08
CA GLU A 142 -8.93 0.58 20.29
C GLU A 142 -8.01 -0.65 20.20
N ALA A 143 -8.54 -1.82 19.83
CA ALA A 143 -7.74 -3.02 19.58
C ALA A 143 -6.76 -2.83 18.41
N PHE A 144 -7.16 -2.06 17.38
CA PHE A 144 -6.29 -1.69 16.28
C PHE A 144 -5.10 -0.86 16.77
N ARG A 145 -5.34 0.14 17.61
CA ARG A 145 -4.33 1.02 18.21
C ARG A 145 -3.38 0.25 19.12
N GLU A 146 -3.90 -0.63 19.97
CA GLU A 146 -3.08 -1.48 20.85
C GLU A 146 -2.13 -2.36 20.04
N THR A 147 -2.64 -2.99 18.98
CA THR A 147 -1.83 -3.91 18.16
C THR A 147 -0.95 -3.20 17.13
N LEU A 148 -1.19 -1.91 16.87
CA LEU A 148 -0.29 -1.06 16.08
C LEU A 148 1.00 -0.73 16.86
N GLY A 149 1.07 -0.90 18.18
CA GLY A 149 2.27 -0.60 18.94
C GLY A 149 2.67 0.88 18.90
N GLU A 150 3.96 1.18 18.80
CA GLU A 150 4.47 2.56 18.78
C GLU A 150 4.13 3.28 17.46
N PHE A 151 3.60 4.50 17.59
CA PHE A 151 3.34 5.43 16.49
C PHE A 151 3.51 6.88 16.97
N ASP A 152 3.70 7.80 16.02
CA ASP A 152 3.76 9.23 16.31
C ASP A 152 2.33 9.82 16.41
N PRO A 153 1.89 10.26 17.60
CA PRO A 153 0.53 10.78 17.76
C PRO A 153 0.29 12.11 17.04
N GLN A 154 1.34 12.83 16.61
CA GLN A 154 1.18 14.04 15.77
C GLN A 154 0.89 13.70 14.30
N ARG A 155 1.13 12.44 13.89
CA ARG A 155 1.01 11.98 12.50
C ARG A 155 0.00 10.88 12.31
N VAL A 156 -0.49 10.26 13.37
CA VAL A 156 -1.51 9.22 13.30
C VAL A 156 -2.63 9.57 14.25
N HIS A 157 -3.77 9.93 13.69
CA HIS A 157 -5.00 10.15 14.44
C HIS A 157 -5.98 8.99 14.23
N PHE A 158 -6.81 8.79 15.25
CA PHE A 158 -7.84 7.76 15.28
C PHE A 158 -9.17 8.42 15.58
N MET A 159 -10.19 8.10 14.79
CA MET A 159 -11.54 8.60 15.00
C MET A 159 -12.54 7.45 14.97
N VAL A 160 -13.47 7.48 15.92
CA VAL A 160 -14.65 6.60 15.96
C VAL A 160 -15.87 7.46 15.70
N CYS A 161 -16.55 7.23 14.58
CA CYS A 161 -17.63 8.07 14.09
C CYS A 161 -18.82 8.11 15.06
N GLN A 162 -19.23 6.98 15.64
CA GLN A 162 -20.34 6.93 16.62
C GLN A 162 -20.09 7.71 17.92
N HIS A 163 -18.86 8.20 18.16
CA HIS A 163 -18.54 9.03 19.32
C HIS A 163 -18.54 10.53 19.01
N GLN A 164 -18.92 10.94 17.79
CA GLN A 164 -18.93 12.33 17.36
C GLN A 164 -20.37 12.77 17.07
N ASP A 165 -20.69 14.02 17.40
CA ASP A 165 -21.99 14.63 17.07
C ASP A 165 -22.08 14.99 15.58
N ASP A 166 -20.97 15.46 15.01
CA ASP A 166 -20.77 15.67 13.57
C ASP A 166 -19.48 14.98 13.15
N GLU A 167 -19.61 13.79 12.56
CA GLU A 167 -18.49 12.93 12.23
C GLU A 167 -17.65 13.50 11.08
N VAL A 168 -18.27 14.28 10.19
CA VAL A 168 -17.58 14.89 9.05
C VAL A 168 -16.76 16.09 9.51
N GLU A 169 -17.32 16.95 10.37
CA GLU A 169 -16.59 18.06 10.97
C GLU A 169 -15.38 17.55 11.76
N ALA A 170 -15.60 16.63 12.71
CA ALA A 170 -14.52 16.06 13.52
C ALA A 170 -13.43 15.41 12.66
N GLY A 171 -13.82 14.71 11.59
CA GLY A 171 -12.88 14.12 10.65
C GLY A 171 -12.04 15.16 9.92
N VAL A 172 -12.66 16.26 9.47
CA VAL A 172 -11.96 17.36 8.79
C VAL A 172 -11.02 18.09 9.75
N GLU A 173 -11.40 18.31 11.00
CA GLU A 173 -10.52 18.87 12.03
C GLU A 173 -9.26 18.02 12.24
N HIS A 174 -9.41 16.70 12.33
CA HIS A 174 -8.25 15.80 12.41
C HIS A 174 -7.36 15.89 11.17
N LEU A 175 -7.95 15.99 9.97
CA LEU A 175 -7.17 16.15 8.73
C LEU A 175 -6.37 17.45 8.71
N HIS A 176 -6.94 18.57 9.17
CA HIS A 176 -6.23 19.84 9.29
C HIS A 176 -5.06 19.75 10.29
N GLN A 177 -5.28 19.15 11.45
CA GLN A 177 -4.21 18.98 12.45
C GLN A 177 -3.04 18.14 11.89
N LEU A 178 -3.35 17.03 11.23
CA LEU A 178 -2.35 16.16 10.60
C LEU A 178 -1.61 16.89 9.47
N TYR A 179 -2.35 17.62 8.63
CA TYR A 179 -1.83 18.38 7.51
C TYR A 179 -0.83 19.45 7.95
N GLU A 180 -1.14 20.21 9.01
CA GLU A 180 -0.25 21.25 9.54
C GLU A 180 1.10 20.72 10.01
N VAL A 181 1.14 19.49 10.54
CA VAL A 181 2.38 18.81 10.91
C VAL A 181 3.15 18.36 9.67
N MET A 182 2.51 17.60 8.78
CA MET A 182 3.21 16.96 7.66
C MET A 182 3.65 17.91 6.55
N ARG A 183 2.97 19.06 6.37
CA ARG A 183 3.31 20.05 5.31
C ARG A 183 4.67 20.73 5.52
N GLN A 184 5.18 20.67 6.76
CA GLN A 184 6.52 21.17 7.09
C GLN A 184 7.64 20.22 6.64
N ASP A 185 7.32 18.97 6.29
CA ASP A 185 8.30 18.01 5.82
C ASP A 185 8.93 18.47 4.51
N LYS A 186 10.25 18.36 4.42
CA LYS A 186 11.02 18.67 3.20
C LYS A 186 11.79 17.46 2.75
N ARG A 187 11.88 17.31 1.42
CA ARG A 187 12.79 16.36 0.81
C ARG A 187 14.23 16.70 1.19
N GLN A 188 15.02 15.67 1.44
CA GLN A 188 16.42 15.75 1.81
C GLN A 188 17.24 14.91 0.81
N PRO A 189 18.51 15.28 0.55
CA PRO A 189 19.42 14.44 -0.22
C PRO A 189 19.57 13.05 0.42
N GLY A 190 19.53 12.04 -0.44
CA GLY A 190 19.74 10.64 -0.08
C GLY A 190 20.30 9.85 -1.26
N LYS A 191 20.39 8.54 -1.07
CA LYS A 191 20.93 7.59 -2.04
C LYS A 191 19.86 6.60 -2.49
N LEU A 192 19.98 6.12 -3.73
CA LEU A 192 19.02 5.19 -4.34
C LEU A 192 18.97 3.86 -3.58
N SER A 193 20.09 3.45 -2.98
CA SER A 193 20.17 2.26 -2.13
C SER A 193 19.32 2.31 -0.85
N GLU A 194 18.88 3.50 -0.42
CA GLU A 194 18.01 3.66 0.74
C GLU A 194 16.53 3.31 0.41
N LEU A 195 16.18 3.20 -0.87
CA LEU A 195 14.81 2.97 -1.31
C LEU A 195 14.46 1.48 -1.37
N LYS A 196 13.23 1.16 -0.99
CA LYS A 196 12.64 -0.18 -1.11
C LYS A 196 11.79 -0.24 -2.38
N PHE A 197 12.06 -1.21 -3.26
CA PHE A 197 11.33 -1.41 -4.51
C PHE A 197 10.50 -2.70 -4.46
N GLY A 198 9.19 -2.57 -4.70
CA GLY A 198 8.30 -3.69 -4.97
C GLY A 198 8.23 -3.97 -6.46
N LEU A 199 8.29 -5.24 -6.86
CA LEU A 199 8.15 -5.67 -8.24
C LEU A 199 6.93 -6.56 -8.35
N GLU A 200 6.01 -6.22 -9.24
CA GLU A 200 4.82 -7.01 -9.54
C GLU A 200 4.71 -7.20 -11.05
N CYS A 201 4.28 -8.38 -11.47
CA CYS A 201 3.98 -8.67 -12.87
C CYS A 201 2.51 -8.30 -13.14
N GLY A 202 2.27 -7.42 -14.12
CA GLY A 202 0.91 -7.12 -14.58
C GLY A 202 0.26 -8.28 -15.35
N GLY A 203 -0.90 -8.00 -15.96
CA GLY A 203 -1.58 -8.96 -16.84
C GLY A 203 -0.69 -9.38 -18.01
N ILE A 204 -0.63 -10.69 -18.27
CA ILE A 204 0.18 -11.28 -19.33
C ILE A 204 -0.45 -10.97 -20.70
N GLY A 205 -0.19 -9.77 -21.23
CA GLY A 205 -0.42 -9.48 -22.65
C GLY A 205 0.62 -10.23 -23.50
N ARG A 206 0.24 -10.68 -24.70
CA ARG A 206 1.15 -11.34 -25.64
C ARG A 206 2.44 -10.50 -25.77
N PRO A 207 3.63 -11.07 -25.52
CA PRO A 207 4.85 -10.27 -25.52
C PRO A 207 5.07 -9.63 -26.90
N VAL A 208 5.31 -8.32 -26.94
CA VAL A 208 5.98 -7.65 -28.05
C VAL A 208 7.49 -7.91 -27.87
N GLY A 209 7.87 -9.18 -27.96
CA GLY A 209 9.24 -9.65 -27.80
C GLY A 209 9.58 -10.53 -28.99
N HIS A 210 10.42 -9.99 -29.87
CA HIS A 210 11.02 -10.59 -31.06
C HIS A 210 10.57 -12.02 -31.44
N TYR A 211 9.70 -12.10 -32.46
CA TYR A 211 9.74 -13.22 -33.38
C TYR A 211 11.04 -13.09 -34.20
N ARG A 212 12.01 -13.97 -33.96
CA ARG A 212 12.97 -14.40 -34.97
C ARG A 212 12.71 -15.86 -35.28
#